data_AF-A0A2D8GIZ2-F1
#
_entry.id   AF-A0A2D8GIZ2-F1
#
_cell.length_a   1.000
_cell.length_b   1.000
_cell.length_c   1.000
_cell.angle_alpha   90.00
_cell.angle_beta   90.00
_cell.angle_gamma   90.00
#
_symmetry.space_group_name_H-M   'P 1'
#
loop_
_entity.id
_entity.type
_entity.pdbx_description
1 polymer ?
#
loop_
_entity_poly.entity_id
_entity_poly.type
_entity_poly.pdbx_seq_one_letter_code
_entity_poly.pdbx_strand_id
1 'polypeptide(L)' 'MPTDTFACPRCGSQTDETYYGPCASCRAELRATMGGDAKDLSVEYEPKMNVTPNAVALKDD' A
#
# COMPACT_ATOMS: atom_id res chain seq x y z
N MET A 1 4.12 -0.84 18.54
CA MET A 1 2.90 -0.03 18.35
C MET A 1 1.85 -0.56 19.31
N PRO A 2 1.04 0.29 19.96
CA PRO A 2 -0.05 -0.18 20.81
C PRO A 2 -1.08 -0.95 19.97
N THR A 3 -1.86 -1.80 20.62
CA THR A 3 -2.96 -2.58 20.02
C THR A 3 -4.24 -2.24 20.76
N ASP A 4 -5.36 -2.23 20.04
CA ASP A 4 -6.69 -1.98 20.57
C ASP A 4 -7.55 -3.24 20.47
N THR A 5 -8.40 -3.46 21.47
CA THR A 5 -9.37 -4.56 21.48
C THR A 5 -10.66 -4.13 20.81
N PHE A 6 -11.11 -4.87 19.80
CA PHE A 6 -12.40 -4.62 19.13
C PHE A 6 -12.98 -5.90 18.50
N ALA A 7 -14.25 -5.85 18.08
CA ALA A 7 -14.88 -6.94 17.34
C ALA A 7 -14.56 -6.83 15.83
N CYS A 8 -14.02 -7.91 15.25
CA CYS A 8 -13.68 -7.98 13.83
C CYS A 8 -14.92 -7.72 12.97
N PRO A 9 -14.90 -6.75 12.04
CA PRO A 9 -16.06 -6.40 11.21
C PRO A 9 -16.45 -7.49 10.19
N ARG A 10 -15.61 -8.50 9.96
CA ARG A 10 -15.90 -9.61 9.03
C ARG A 10 -16.50 -10.82 9.74
N CYS A 11 -15.87 -11.29 10.82
CA CYS A 11 -16.25 -12.54 11.50
C CYS A 11 -16.88 -12.35 12.89
N GLY A 12 -16.90 -11.12 13.42
CA GLY A 12 -17.46 -10.80 14.73
C GLY A 12 -16.59 -11.22 15.93
N SER A 13 -15.48 -11.92 15.71
CA SER A 13 -14.57 -12.35 16.79
C SER A 13 -13.88 -11.17 17.45
N GLN A 14 -13.68 -11.24 18.77
CA GLN A 14 -12.90 -10.25 19.51
C GLN A 14 -11.41 -10.43 19.19
N THR A 15 -10.73 -9.33 18.86
CA THR A 15 -9.32 -9.31 18.43
C THR A 15 -8.59 -8.12 19.02
N ASP A 16 -7.28 -8.30 19.23
CA ASP A 16 -6.35 -7.24 19.62
C ASP A 16 -5.44 -6.91 18.43
N GLU A 17 -5.63 -5.75 17.80
CA GLU A 17 -4.90 -5.36 16.58
C GLU A 17 -4.55 -3.87 16.63
N THR A 18 -3.51 -3.45 15.92
CA THR A 18 -3.05 -2.05 15.90
C THR A 18 -4.04 -1.11 15.19
N TYR A 19 -4.82 -1.63 14.24
CA TYR A 19 -5.75 -0.85 13.45
C TYR A 19 -7.09 -1.57 13.37
N TYR A 20 -8.17 -0.79 13.46
CA TYR A 20 -9.52 -1.31 13.24
C TYR A 20 -9.66 -1.90 11.84
N GLY A 21 -10.13 -3.15 11.74
CA GLY A 21 -10.33 -3.85 10.48
C GLY A 21 -10.43 -5.37 10.62
N PRO A 22 -10.42 -6.12 9.49
CA PRO A 22 -10.44 -7.57 9.52
C PRO A 22 -9.25 -8.13 10.31
N CYS A 23 -9.51 -9.05 11.23
CA CYS A 23 -8.46 -9.69 12.04
C CYS A 23 -7.45 -10.46 11.16
N ALA A 24 -6.29 -10.78 11.74
CA ALA A 24 -5.22 -11.51 11.05
C ALA A 24 -5.70 -12.78 10.32
N SER A 25 -6.55 -13.60 10.94
CA SER A 25 -7.06 -14.83 10.32
C SER A 25 -7.93 -14.55 9.09
N CYS A 26 -8.88 -13.63 9.20
CA CYS A 26 -9.69 -13.18 8.08
C CYS A 26 -8.85 -12.62 6.93
N ARG A 27 -7.80 -11.85 7.24
CA ARG A 27 -6.88 -11.32 6.21
C ARG A 27 -6.08 -12.45 5.55
N ALA A 28 -5.65 -13.46 6.31
CA ALA A 28 -4.92 -14.61 5.76
C ALA A 28 -5.81 -15.42 4.82
N GLU A 29 -7.04 -15.73 5.22
CA GLU A 29 -8.04 -16.44 4.39
C GLU A 29 -8.33 -15.68 3.09
N LEU A 30 -8.56 -14.36 3.18
CA LEU A 30 -8.81 -13.53 2.01
C LEU A 30 -7.62 -13.50 1.05
N ARG A 31 -6.38 -13.43 1.56
CA ARG A 31 -5.19 -13.50 0.71
C ARG A 31 -5.04 -14.86 0.05
N ALA A 32 -5.35 -15.94 0.75
CA ALA A 32 -5.25 -17.29 0.21
C ALA A 32 -6.32 -17.59 -0.86
N THR A 33 -7.53 -17.04 -0.69
CA THR A 33 -8.68 -17.38 -1.55
C THR A 33 -8.96 -16.36 -2.65
N MET A 34 -8.64 -15.09 -2.40
CA MET A 34 -8.92 -13.96 -3.30
C MET A 34 -7.67 -13.19 -3.70
N GLY A 35 -6.50 -13.51 -3.14
CA GLY A 35 -5.24 -12.94 -3.56
C GLY A 35 -4.88 -13.46 -4.95
N GLY A 36 -4.62 -12.54 -5.88
CA GLY A 36 -3.99 -12.90 -7.14
C GLY A 36 -2.53 -13.30 -6.93
N ASP A 37 -1.96 -14.00 -7.91
CA ASP A 37 -0.55 -14.37 -7.89
C ASP A 37 0.34 -13.13 -7.78
N ALA A 38 1.34 -13.20 -6.90
CA ALA A 38 2.36 -12.17 -6.81
C ALA A 38 3.11 -12.12 -8.15
N LYS A 39 2.94 -11.02 -8.89
CA LYS A 39 3.73 -10.77 -10.09
C LYS A 39 5.10 -10.29 -9.66
N ASP A 40 6.13 -11.06 -10.00
CA ASP A 40 7.49 -10.56 -9.96
C ASP A 40 7.66 -9.58 -11.13
N LEU A 41 7.61 -8.29 -10.82
CA LEU A 41 7.77 -7.22 -11.79
C LEU A 41 9.20 -6.69 -11.70
N SER A 42 10.12 -7.32 -12.44
CA SER A 42 11.48 -6.82 -12.65
C SER A 42 11.52 -5.75 -13.74
N VAL A 43 10.76 -4.67 -13.53
CA VAL A 43 10.81 -3.50 -14.40
C VAL A 43 11.86 -2.52 -13.88
N GLU A 44 12.91 -2.30 -14.68
CA GLU A 44 13.87 -1.22 -14.43
C GLU A 44 13.13 0.12 -14.49
N TYR A 45 13.19 0.89 -13.40
CA TYR A 45 12.58 2.21 -13.34
C TYR A 45 13.37 3.18 -14.21
N GLU A 46 12.83 3.55 -15.37
CA GLU A 46 13.36 4.61 -16.23
C GLU A 46 12.75 5.97 -15.84
N PRO A 47 13.53 6.91 -15.26
CA PRO A 47 13.01 8.22 -14.89
C PRO A 47 12.62 9.00 -16.15
N LYS A 48 11.32 9.19 -16.36
CA LYS A 48 10.85 10.05 -17.44
C LYS A 48 10.99 11.51 -17.06
N MET A 49 12.01 12.18 -17.60
CA MET A 49 12.25 13.61 -17.42
C MET A 49 11.22 14.43 -18.22
N ASN A 50 10.02 14.62 -17.66
CA ASN A 50 8.97 15.46 -18.23
C ASN A 50 9.17 16.96 -17.88
N VAL A 51 10.41 17.44 -17.92
CA VAL A 51 10.71 18.85 -17.63
C VAL A 51 10.77 19.63 -18.94
N THR A 52 9.91 20.65 -19.07
CA THR A 52 10.09 21.70 -20.08
C THR A 52 11.11 22.69 -19.51
N PRO A 53 12.23 22.99 -20.20
CA PRO A 53 13.20 23.97 -19.73
C PRO A 53 12.52 25.32 -19.47
N ASN A 54 12.62 25.83 -18.25
CA ASN A 54 12.11 27.15 -17.91
C ASN A 54 13.02 28.21 -18.56
N ALA A 55 12.46 29.08 -19.41
CA ALA A 55 13.19 30.06 -20.23
C ALA A 55 13.89 31.19 -19.43
N VAL A 56 13.84 31.15 -18.09
CA VAL A 56 14.34 32.20 -17.18
C VAL A 56 15.88 32.14 -17.00
N ALA A 57 16.58 31.20 -17.65
CA ALA A 57 18.04 31.08 -17.61
C ALA A 57 18.75 31.66 -18.84
N LEU A 58 18.25 32.74 -19.44
CA LEU A 58 19.07 33.61 -20.28
C LEU A 58 19.47 34.80 -19.41
N LYS A 59 20.75 34.82 -18.99
CA LYS A 59 21.39 36.08 -18.62
C LYS A 59 21.73 36.76 -19.93
N ASP A 60 20.91 37.71 -20.35
CA ASP A 60 21.39 38.74 -21.27
C ASP A 60 22.47 39.54 -20.52
N ASP A 61 23.65 39.67 -21.13
CA ASP A 61 24.76 40.48 -20.63
C ASP A 61 24.35 41.95 -20.39
#